data_AF-A0A957KJ67-F1
#
_entry.id   AF-A0A957KJ67-F1
#
_cell.length_a   1.000
_cell.length_b   1.000
_cell.length_c   1.000
_cell.angle_alpha   90.00
_cell.angle_beta   90.00
_cell.angle_gamma   90.00
#
_symmetry.space_group_name_H-M   'P 1'
#
loop_
_entity.id
_entity.type
_entity.pdbx_description
1 polymer ?
#
loop_
_entity_poly.entity_id
_entity_poly.type
_entity_poly.pdbx_seq_one_letter_code
_entity_poly.pdbx_strand_id
1 'polypeptide(L)' 'PVEGIEIPWEELGGVPVIGGTLAQFSVRIMDAHEVGDHTLFIAEVVEMNYDEGKPLLYYYSGYGQFHDYSHG' A
#
# COMPACT_ATOMS: atom_id res chain seq x y z
N PRO A 1 6.55 -18.21 3.70
CA PRO A 1 6.03 -17.95 2.34
C PRO A 1 4.93 -18.95 2.02
N VAL A 2 3.80 -18.51 1.47
CA VAL A 2 2.79 -19.44 0.96
C VAL A 2 3.29 -19.90 -0.41
N GLU A 3 3.48 -21.21 -0.58
CA GLU A 3 3.92 -21.77 -1.86
C GLU A 3 2.83 -21.61 -2.94
N GLY A 4 3.25 -21.29 -4.16
CA GLY A 4 2.34 -21.23 -5.33
C GLY A 4 1.50 -19.95 -5.46
N ILE A 5 1.74 -18.90 -4.66
CA ILE A 5 1.10 -17.60 -4.90
C ILE A 5 1.72 -16.95 -6.14
N GLU A 6 0.90 -16.74 -7.17
CA GLU A 6 1.20 -15.81 -8.26
C GLU A 6 0.90 -14.39 -7.82
N ILE A 7 1.88 -13.49 -7.95
CA ILE A 7 1.71 -12.07 -7.64
C ILE A 7 1.30 -11.35 -8.93
N PRO A 8 0.16 -10.63 -8.96
CA PRO A 8 -0.31 -9.92 -10.15
C PRO A 8 0.49 -8.63 -10.33
N TRP A 9 1.73 -8.72 -10.85
CA TRP A 9 2.54 -7.53 -11.08
C TRP A 9 1.98 -6.68 -12.23
N GLU A 10 1.89 -5.37 -11.99
CA GLU A 10 1.51 -4.34 -12.97
C GLU A 10 2.60 -3.25 -12.98
N GLU A 11 2.51 -2.29 -13.89
CA GLU A 11 3.43 -1.13 -13.98
C GLU A 11 2.67 0.18 -13.78
N LEU A 12 3.21 1.08 -12.96
CA LEU A 12 2.69 2.44 -12.77
C LEU A 12 3.88 3.42 -12.76
N GLY A 13 3.89 4.43 -13.62
CA GLY A 13 5.01 5.37 -13.75
C GLY A 13 6.39 4.71 -13.90
N GLY A 14 6.49 3.57 -14.60
CA GLY A 14 7.74 2.85 -14.82
C GLY A 14 8.25 2.02 -13.64
N VAL A 15 7.47 1.83 -12.57
CA VAL A 15 7.80 0.98 -11.43
C VAL A 15 6.80 -0.16 -11.25
N PRO A 16 7.23 -1.34 -10.76
CA PRO A 16 6.32 -2.46 -10.53
C PRO A 16 5.40 -2.18 -9.33
N VAL A 17 4.11 -2.44 -9.52
CA VAL A 17 3.07 -2.35 -8.48
C VAL A 17 2.31 -3.68 -8.41
N ILE A 18 1.60 -3.91 -7.30
CA ILE A 18 0.76 -5.10 -7.13
C ILE A 18 -0.65 -4.76 -7.63
N GLY A 19 -1.15 -5.50 -8.59
CA GLY A 19 -2.51 -5.39 -9.11
C GLY A 19 -3.56 -5.76 -8.06
N GLY A 20 -4.72 -5.11 -8.15
CA GLY A 20 -5.84 -5.32 -7.21
C GLY A 20 -5.64 -4.71 -5.81
N THR A 21 -4.60 -3.92 -5.58
CA THR A 21 -4.47 -3.12 -4.35
C THR A 21 -5.42 -1.93 -4.36
N LEU A 22 -5.90 -1.52 -3.18
CA LEU A 22 -6.79 -0.37 -3.04
C LEU A 22 -6.18 0.95 -3.56
N ALA A 23 -4.86 1.11 -3.44
CA ALA A 23 -4.14 2.27 -3.98
C ALA A 23 -2.71 1.90 -4.36
N GLN A 24 -2.23 2.51 -5.43
CA GLN A 24 -0.89 2.36 -5.98
C GLN A 24 -0.29 3.76 -6.18
N PHE A 25 1.00 3.91 -5.89
CA PHE A 25 1.72 5.16 -6.06
C PHE A 25 3.09 4.88 -6.69
N SER A 26 3.42 5.59 -7.77
CA SER A 26 4.79 5.74 -8.23
C SER A 26 5.31 7.08 -7.71
N VAL A 27 6.52 7.07 -7.14
CA VAL A 27 7.04 8.24 -6.41
C VAL A 27 8.50 8.50 -6.74
N ARG A 28 8.91 9.76 -6.62
CA ARG A 28 10.31 10.18 -6.64
C ARG A 28 10.72 10.54 -5.22
N ILE A 29 11.77 9.90 -4.71
CA ILE A 29 12.32 10.22 -3.39
C ILE A 29 12.94 11.62 -3.45
N MET A 30 12.49 12.49 -2.55
CA MET A 30 12.94 13.88 -2.41
C MET A 30 13.90 14.05 -1.25
N ASP A 31 13.71 13.28 -0.17
CA ASP A 31 14.57 13.30 1.01
C ASP A 31 14.57 11.95 1.74
N ALA A 32 15.61 11.70 2.52
CA ALA A 32 15.76 10.53 3.37
C ALA A 32 16.42 10.92 4.70
N HIS A 33 15.73 10.66 5.81
CA HIS A 33 16.22 10.97 7.16
C HIS A 33 16.39 9.70 7.99
N GLU A 34 17.56 9.50 8.58
CA GLU A 34 17.77 8.47 9.61
C GLU A 34 17.07 8.88 10.92
N VAL A 35 16.19 8.01 11.42
CA VAL A 35 15.43 8.22 12.65
C VAL A 35 15.44 6.93 13.48
N GLY A 36 16.38 6.84 14.43
CA GLY A 36 16.55 5.65 15.25
C GLY A 36 16.97 4.44 14.42
N ASP A 37 16.15 3.39 14.43
CA ASP A 37 16.33 2.16 13.67
C ASP A 37 15.60 2.15 12.32
N HIS A 38 15.02 3.28 11.90
CA HIS A 38 14.28 3.43 10.65
C HIS A 38 14.82 4.58 9.79
N THR A 39 14.47 4.57 8.50
CA THR A 39 14.69 5.69 7.58
C THR A 39 13.34 6.22 7.11
N LEU A 40 13.10 7.52 7.32
CA LEU A 40 11.92 8.21 6.79
C LEU A 40 12.23 8.71 5.38
N PHE A 41 11.51 8.20 4.38
CA PHE A 41 11.57 8.70 3.01
C PHE A 41 10.43 9.69 2.77
N ILE A 42 10.78 10.88 2.27
CA ILE A 42 9.81 11.87 1.79
C ILE A 42 9.84 11.81 0.26
N ALA A 43 8.68 11.62 -0.36
CA ALA A 43 8.61 11.41 -1.80
C ALA A 43 7.48 12.22 -2.46
N GLU A 44 7.76 12.71 -3.67
CA GLU A 44 6.80 13.34 -4.55
C GLU A 44 6.04 12.26 -5.32
N VAL A 45 4.71 12.30 -5.30
CA VAL A 45 3.88 11.40 -6.11
C VAL A 45 3.99 11.80 -7.58
N VAL A 46 4.40 10.86 -8.43
CA VAL A 46 4.53 11.04 -9.88
C VAL A 46 3.26 10.59 -10.57
N GLU A 47 2.80 9.37 -10.26
CA GLU A 47 1.50 8.84 -10.71
C GLU A 47 0.82 8.07 -9.58
N MET A 48 -0.51 8.00 -9.63
CA MET A 48 -1.30 7.22 -8.69
C MET A 48 -2.49 6.56 -9.38
N ASN A 49 -2.83 5.36 -8.92
CA ASN A 49 -4.09 4.68 -9.21
C ASN A 49 -4.76 4.33 -7.88
N TYR A 50 -6.09 4.30 -7.87
CA TYR A 50 -6.87 3.86 -6.72
C TYR A 50 -8.14 3.17 -7.18
N ASP A 51 -8.66 2.31 -6.31
CA ASP A 51 -9.91 1.60 -6.51
C ASP A 51 -10.84 1.83 -5.31
N GLU A 52 -12.11 1.47 -5.47
CA GLU A 52 -13.04 1.38 -4.36
C GLU A 52 -12.88 0.04 -3.62
N GLY A 53 -13.06 0.05 -2.30
CA GLY A 53 -12.97 -1.18 -1.54
C GLY A 53 -12.77 -0.96 -0.05
N LYS A 54 -12.77 -2.08 0.69
CA LYS A 54 -12.47 -2.08 2.13
C LYS A 54 -10.95 -2.24 2.31
N PRO A 55 -10.27 -1.33 3.03
CA PRO A 55 -8.83 -1.45 3.27
C PRO A 55 -8.53 -2.61 4.22
N LEU A 56 -7.37 -3.23 4.05
CA LEU A 56 -6.81 -4.15 5.03
C LEU A 56 -6.42 -3.36 6.28
N LEU A 57 -6.91 -3.80 7.44
CA LEU A 57 -6.49 -3.23 8.73
C LEU A 57 -5.50 -4.18 9.41
N TYR A 58 -4.51 -3.61 10.08
CA TYR A 58 -3.59 -4.34 10.96
C TYR A 58 -3.54 -3.65 12.33
N TYR A 59 -3.97 -4.37 13.36
CA TYR A 59 -4.02 -3.87 14.74
C TYR A 59 -3.74 -5.01 15.71
N TYR A 60 -2.96 -4.74 16.74
CA TYR A 60 -2.63 -5.71 17.80
C TYR A 60 -2.14 -7.07 17.25
N SER A 61 -1.20 -7.00 16.31
CA SER A 61 -0.62 -8.17 15.63
C SER A 61 -1.63 -9.06 14.87
N GLY A 62 -2.79 -8.51 14.52
CA GLY A 62 -3.85 -9.22 13.79
C GLY A 62 -4.39 -8.42 12.61
N TYR A 63 -4.87 -9.14 11.61
CA TYR A 63 -5.61 -8.57 10.48
C TYR A 63 -7.07 -8.32 10.86
N GLY A 64 -7.65 -7.25 10.33
CA GLY A 64 -9.04 -6.87 10.57
C GLY A 64 -9.68 -6.16 9.37
N GLN A 65 -10.96 -5.83 9.56
CA GLN A 65 -11.79 -5.10 8.60
C GLN A 65 -12.65 -4.09 9.35
N PHE A 66 -13.09 -3.03 8.65
CA PHE A 66 -14.13 -2.15 9.19
C PHE A 66 -15.46 -2.91 9.30
N HIS A 67 -16.16 -2.70 10.41
CA HIS A 67 -17.56 -3.09 10.54
C HIS A 67 -18.45 -1.98 10.02
N ASP A 68 -19.37 -2.31 9.12
CA ASP A 68 -20.44 -1.41 8.75
C ASP A 68 -21.45 -1.35 9.89
N TYR A 69 -21.53 -0.21 10.57
CA TYR A 69 -22.61 0.03 11.54
C TYR A 69 -23.87 0.44 10.75
N SER A 70 -24.65 -0.54 10.30
CA SER A 70 -26.01 -0.27 9.82
C SER A 70 -26.84 0.20 11.02
N HIS A 71 -27.22 1.47 11.03
CA HIS A 71 -28.21 1.98 11.97
C HIS A 71 -29.55 1.30 11.63
N GLY A 72 -30.07 0.52 12.59
CA GLY A 72 -31.47 0.11 12.60
C GLY A 72 -32.40 1.27 12.93
#